data_AF-A0A967HNR7-F1
#
_entry.id   AF-A0A967HNR7-F1
#
_cell.length_a   1.000
_cell.length_b   1.000
_cell.length_c   1.000
_cell.angle_alpha   90.00
_cell.angle_beta   90.00
_cell.angle_gamma   90.00
#
_symmetry.space_group_name_H-M   'P 1'
#
loop_
_entity.id
_entity.type
_entity.pdbx_description
1 polymer ?
#
loop_
_entity_poly.entity_id
_entity_poly.type
_entity_poly.pdbx_seq_one_letter_code
_entity_poly.pdbx_strand_id
1 'polypeptide(L)'
;ELAARFLDGIQGLRTLKALDRARDYGDDLAFESERLRTETMALLRVNQLALLAVDSLFTLGTVVAAAAMAALRLASGAIGTGTAVTLVLVGVMLIEPLTAIGRFFYVGAIGRAASKQVRELLALDPGRQPGPPVDAGASAGSVEVRDVTF
;
A
#
# COMPACT_ATOMS: atom_id res chain seq x y z
N GLU A 1 -7.10 -14.96 5.28
CA GLU A 1 -6.97 -16.44 5.33
C GLU A 1 -6.37 -16.92 6.65
N LEU A 2 -5.15 -16.51 7.04
CA LEU A 2 -4.51 -16.94 8.28
C LEU A 2 -5.33 -16.63 9.55
N ALA A 3 -5.94 -15.45 9.64
CA ALA A 3 -6.83 -15.08 10.74
C ALA A 3 -8.07 -15.99 10.85
N ALA A 4 -8.60 -16.47 9.71
CA ALA A 4 -9.71 -17.42 9.69
C ALA A 4 -9.24 -18.80 10.17
N ARG A 5 -8.09 -19.29 9.70
CA ARG A 5 -7.49 -20.54 10.19
C ARG A 5 -7.19 -20.48 11.70
N PHE A 6 -6.70 -19.35 12.19
CA PHE A 6 -6.46 -19.15 13.63
C PHE A 6 -7.77 -19.26 14.44
N LEU A 7 -8.83 -18.63 13.95
CA LEU A 7 -10.15 -18.70 14.56
C LEU A 7 -10.73 -20.12 14.51
N ASP A 8 -10.61 -20.80 13.37
CA ASP A 8 -11.05 -22.21 13.20
C ASP A 8 -10.30 -23.14 14.15
N GLY A 9 -8.99 -22.94 14.34
CA GLY A 9 -8.19 -23.68 15.31
C GLY A 9 -8.65 -23.49 16.75
N ILE A 10 -9.00 -22.26 17.15
CA ILE A 10 -9.53 -21.97 18.49
C ILE A 10 -10.90 -22.63 18.69
N GLN A 11 -11.80 -22.49 17.71
CA GLN A 11 -13.16 -23.07 17.79
C GLN A 11 -13.12 -24.61 17.75
N GLY A 12 -12.20 -25.19 16.97
CA GLY A 12 -11.99 -26.63 16.83
C GLY A 12 -11.05 -27.27 17.87
N LEU A 13 -10.56 -26.50 18.85
CA LEU A 13 -9.48 -26.94 19.74
C LEU A 13 -9.79 -28.23 20.53
N ARG A 14 -11.05 -28.40 20.96
CA ARG A 14 -11.49 -29.64 21.64
C ARG A 14 -11.34 -30.86 20.73
N THR A 15 -11.74 -30.73 19.47
CA THR A 15 -11.61 -31.78 18.45
C THR A 15 -10.15 -32.07 18.14
N LEU A 16 -9.33 -31.03 17.97
CA LEU A 16 -7.89 -31.19 17.75
C LEU A 16 -7.19 -31.91 18.91
N LYS A 17 -7.60 -31.62 20.17
CA LYS A 17 -7.09 -32.35 21.35
C LYS A 17 -7.56 -33.81 21.39
N ALA A 18 -8.83 -34.07 21.06
CA ALA A 18 -9.34 -35.45 21.02
C ALA A 18 -8.63 -36.33 19.98
N LEU A 19 -8.11 -35.72 18.91
CA LEU A 19 -7.33 -36.37 17.86
C LEU A 19 -5.81 -36.34 18.09
N ASP A 20 -5.35 -35.76 19.20
CA ASP A 20 -3.93 -35.51 19.50
C ASP A 20 -3.17 -34.70 18.41
N ARG A 21 -3.90 -33.86 17.66
CA ARG A 21 -3.35 -33.01 16.57
C ARG A 21 -3.19 -31.54 16.92
N ALA A 22 -3.49 -31.15 18.16
CA ALA A 22 -3.46 -29.76 18.58
C ALA A 22 -2.06 -29.12 18.47
N ARG A 23 -0.98 -29.90 18.65
CA ARG A 23 0.40 -29.42 18.51
C ARG A 23 0.78 -29.23 17.04
N ASP A 24 0.61 -30.28 16.23
CA ASP A 24 0.91 -30.24 14.79
C ASP A 24 0.20 -29.07 14.09
N TYR A 25 -1.10 -28.88 14.38
CA TYR A 25 -1.86 -27.75 13.83
C TYR A 25 -1.32 -26.38 14.28
N GLY A 26 -0.87 -26.29 15.54
CA GLY A 26 -0.25 -25.08 16.09
C GLY A 26 1.08 -24.76 15.42
N ASP A 27 1.90 -25.77 15.15
CA ASP A 27 3.20 -25.63 14.50
C ASP A 27 3.02 -25.20 13.02
N ASP A 28 2.07 -25.80 12.30
CA ASP A 28 1.71 -25.39 10.94
C ASP A 28 1.25 -23.92 10.89
N LEU A 29 0.42 -23.53 11.85
CA LEU A 29 -0.08 -22.16 11.94
C LEU A 29 1.03 -21.16 12.29
N ALA A 30 1.98 -21.56 13.13
CA ALA A 30 3.15 -20.77 13.47
C ALA A 30 4.08 -20.57 12.25
N PHE A 31 4.27 -21.62 11.45
CA PHE A 31 5.04 -21.56 10.22
C PHE A 31 4.44 -20.56 9.22
N GLU A 32 3.13 -20.65 8.95
CA GLU A 32 2.45 -19.71 8.05
C GLU A 32 2.43 -18.28 8.60
N SER A 33 2.32 -18.12 9.92
CA SER A 33 2.41 -16.81 10.59
C SER A 33 3.79 -16.17 10.41
N GLU A 34 4.86 -16.95 10.55
CA GLU A 34 6.22 -16.47 10.39
C GLU A 34 6.55 -16.11 8.94
N ARG A 35 6.00 -16.89 7.99
CA ARG A 35 6.06 -16.55 6.57
C ARG A 35 5.38 -15.21 6.28
N LEU A 36 4.15 -15.02 6.76
CA LEU A 36 3.43 -13.74 6.63
C LEU A 36 4.20 -12.59 7.27
N ARG A 37 4.78 -12.79 8.47
CA ARG A 37 5.60 -11.80 9.15
C ARG A 37 6.80 -11.39 8.30
N THR A 38 7.48 -12.36 7.72
CA THR A 38 8.65 -12.13 6.86
C THR A 38 8.30 -11.36 5.60
N GLU A 39 7.22 -11.75 4.91
CA GLU A 39 6.71 -11.07 3.72
C GLU A 39 6.31 -9.62 4.04
N THR A 40 5.59 -9.42 5.14
CA THR A 40 5.17 -8.08 5.61
C THR A 40 6.38 -7.21 5.96
N MET A 41 7.38 -7.76 6.65
CA MET A 41 8.60 -7.02 7.00
C MET A 41 9.43 -6.66 5.77
N ALA A 42 9.46 -7.52 4.74
CA ALA A 42 10.11 -7.20 3.47
C ALA A 42 9.44 -5.99 2.78
N LEU A 43 8.11 -5.98 2.72
CA LEU A 43 7.35 -4.85 2.18
C LEU A 43 7.59 -3.56 2.98
N LEU A 44 7.56 -3.66 4.31
CA LEU A 44 7.79 -2.50 5.18
C LEU A 44 9.20 -1.94 4.99
N ARG A 45 10.24 -2.79 4.87
CA ARG A 45 11.61 -2.35 4.60
C ARG A 45 11.72 -1.56 3.30
N VAL A 46 11.08 -2.02 2.22
CA VAL A 46 11.07 -1.31 0.94
C VAL A 46 10.38 0.06 1.08
N ASN A 47 9.23 0.11 1.76
CA ASN A 47 8.54 1.37 2.00
C ASN A 47 9.38 2.35 2.84
N GLN A 48 10.07 1.85 3.87
CA GLN A 48 10.95 2.70 4.70
C GLN A 48 12.15 3.23 3.92
N LEU A 49 12.77 2.41 3.07
CA LEU A 49 13.85 2.87 2.20
C LEU A 49 13.39 3.92 1.20
N ALA A 50 12.18 3.77 0.65
CA ALA A 50 11.60 4.77 -0.25
C ALA A 50 11.35 6.10 0.48
N LEU A 51 10.79 6.07 1.69
CA LEU A 51 10.59 7.26 2.52
C LEU A 51 11.93 7.93 2.87
N LEU A 52 12.91 7.14 3.30
CA LEU A 52 14.25 7.63 3.62
C LEU A 52 14.92 8.28 2.40
N ALA A 53 14.79 7.68 1.23
CA ALA A 53 15.37 8.21 -0.01
C ALA A 53 14.75 9.56 -0.39
N VAL A 54 13.42 9.69 -0.33
CA VAL A 54 12.72 10.97 -0.58
C VAL A 54 13.15 12.02 0.44
N ASP A 55 13.15 11.69 1.72
CA ASP A 55 13.52 12.61 2.80
C ASP A 55 14.97 13.09 2.67
N SER A 56 15.89 12.15 2.38
CA SER A 56 17.31 12.44 2.17
C SER A 56 17.54 13.32 0.93
N LEU A 57 16.85 13.02 -0.17
CA LEU A 57 16.97 13.78 -1.43
C LEU A 57 16.58 15.24 -1.24
N PHE A 58 15.44 15.52 -0.60
CA PHE A 58 14.98 16.89 -0.39
C PHE A 58 15.80 17.60 0.68
N THR A 59 16.14 16.94 1.78
CA THR A 59 16.95 17.54 2.86
C THR A 59 18.35 17.89 2.36
N LEU A 60 19.10 16.91 1.85
CA LEU A 60 20.46 17.13 1.37
C LEU A 60 20.46 18.04 0.14
N GLY A 61 19.53 17.82 -0.79
CA GLY A 61 19.40 18.66 -1.99
C GLY A 61 19.17 20.13 -1.65
N THR A 62 18.28 20.42 -0.71
CA THR A 62 17.99 21.81 -0.29
C THR A 62 19.18 22.43 0.43
N VAL A 63 19.80 21.72 1.37
CA VAL A 63 20.96 22.22 2.11
C VAL A 63 22.13 22.50 1.17
N VAL A 64 22.47 21.55 0.30
CA VAL A 64 23.56 21.70 -0.68
C VAL A 64 23.25 22.84 -1.65
N ALA A 65 22.02 22.93 -2.17
CA ALA A 65 21.63 24.00 -3.10
C ALA A 65 21.70 25.38 -2.42
N ALA A 66 21.19 25.52 -1.21
CA ALA A 66 21.22 26.78 -0.46
C ALA A 66 22.67 27.19 -0.14
N ALA A 67 23.50 26.26 0.34
CA ALA A 67 24.91 26.51 0.63
C ALA A 67 25.71 26.87 -0.63
N ALA A 68 25.50 26.14 -1.74
CA ALA A 68 26.15 26.41 -3.01
C ALA A 68 25.75 27.79 -3.56
N MET A 69 24.45 28.14 -3.52
CA MET A 69 23.98 29.47 -3.93
C MET A 69 24.56 30.58 -3.05
N ALA A 70 24.60 30.39 -1.73
CA ALA A 70 25.20 31.35 -0.80
C ALA A 70 26.70 31.56 -1.11
N ALA A 71 27.45 30.47 -1.30
CA ALA A 71 28.87 30.52 -1.61
C ALA A 71 29.16 31.24 -2.93
N LEU A 72 28.41 30.91 -4.00
CA LEU A 72 28.57 31.54 -5.30
C LEU A 72 28.27 33.06 -5.26
N ARG A 73 27.19 33.45 -4.59
CA ARG A 73 26.79 34.86 -4.46
C ARG A 73 27.72 35.66 -3.56
N LEU A 74 28.26 35.03 -2.52
CA LEU A 74 29.26 35.65 -1.64
C LEU A 74 30.58 35.85 -2.38
N ALA A 75 31.04 34.83 -3.12
CA ALA A 75 32.26 34.90 -3.92
C ALA A 75 32.17 35.96 -5.04
N SER A 76 30.99 36.18 -5.61
CA SER A 76 30.78 37.23 -6.61
C SER A 76 30.64 38.64 -6.01
N GLY A 77 30.71 38.79 -4.67
CA GLY A 77 30.48 40.06 -3.98
C GLY A 77 29.04 40.58 -4.06
N ALA A 78 28.08 39.76 -4.54
CA ALA A 78 26.69 40.18 -4.73
C ALA A 78 25.91 40.26 -3.42
N ILE A 79 26.35 39.51 -2.40
CA ILE A 79 25.76 39.51 -1.06
C ILE A 79 26.86 39.56 -0.01
N GLY A 80 26.57 40.15 1.15
CA GLY A 80 27.47 40.10 2.32
C GLY A 80 27.37 38.78 3.09
N THR A 81 28.33 38.52 3.98
CA THR A 81 28.38 37.30 4.81
C THR A 81 27.10 37.09 5.62
N GLY A 82 26.53 38.15 6.19
CA GLY A 82 25.27 38.06 6.94
C GLY A 82 24.12 37.56 6.07
N THR A 83 23.97 38.10 4.86
CA THR A 83 22.96 37.67 3.89
C THR A 83 23.19 36.23 3.43
N ALA A 84 24.45 35.81 3.26
CA ALA A 84 24.78 34.43 2.91
C ALA A 84 24.36 33.44 4.02
N VAL A 85 24.60 33.77 5.28
CA VAL A 85 24.14 32.97 6.43
C VAL A 85 22.61 32.93 6.49
N THR A 86 21.95 34.08 6.33
CA THR A 86 20.49 34.15 6.29
C THR A 86 19.91 33.29 5.16
N LEU A 87 20.52 33.28 3.98
CA LEU A 87 20.08 32.44 2.86
C LEU A 87 20.08 30.95 3.22
N VAL A 88 21.15 30.48 3.87
CA VAL A 88 21.26 29.07 4.29
C VAL A 88 20.22 28.74 5.36
N LEU A 89 20.04 29.61 6.36
CA LEU A 89 19.04 29.43 7.43
C LEU A 89 17.61 29.41 6.87
N VAL A 90 17.28 30.31 5.94
CA VAL A 90 15.98 30.30 5.24
C VAL A 90 15.83 29.03 4.41
N GLY A 91 16.90 28.56 3.77
CA GLY A 91 16.93 27.27 3.08
C GLY A 91 16.52 26.10 3.98
N VAL A 92 16.94 26.09 5.25
CA VAL A 92 16.53 25.06 6.22
C VAL A 92 15.01 25.10 6.47
N MET A 93 14.41 26.30 6.55
CA MET A 93 12.96 26.43 6.68
C MET A 93 12.19 25.91 5.45
N LEU A 94 12.85 25.82 4.28
CA LEU A 94 12.25 25.26 3.06
C LEU A 94 12.30 23.73 3.00
N ILE A 95 13.06 23.06 3.88
CA ILE A 95 13.16 21.60 3.87
C ILE A 95 11.81 20.95 4.13
N GLU A 96 11.07 21.41 5.14
CA GLU A 96 9.75 20.86 5.49
C GLU A 96 8.76 20.90 4.32
N PRO A 97 8.48 22.07 3.70
CA PRO A 97 7.54 22.13 2.58
C PRO A 97 8.05 21.36 1.35
N LEU A 98 9.36 21.34 1.07
CA LEU A 98 9.92 20.58 -0.04
C LEU A 98 9.78 19.05 0.16
N THR A 99 10.06 18.57 1.36
CA THR A 99 9.88 17.16 1.72
C THR A 99 8.40 16.77 1.67
N ALA A 100 7.48 17.66 2.10
CA ALA A 100 6.05 17.43 1.98
C ALA A 100 5.62 17.23 0.52
N ILE A 101 6.11 18.07 -0.40
CA ILE A 101 5.88 17.93 -1.85
C ILE A 101 6.35 16.55 -2.34
N GLY A 102 7.57 16.14 -1.95
CA GLY A 102 8.11 14.82 -2.29
C GLY A 102 7.21 13.66 -1.85
N ARG A 103 6.73 13.73 -0.61
CA ARG A 103 5.81 12.72 -0.04
C ARG A 103 4.46 12.71 -0.78
N PHE A 104 3.91 13.86 -1.16
CA PHE A 104 2.68 13.94 -1.96
C PHE A 104 2.85 13.27 -3.33
N PHE A 105 3.99 13.45 -4.00
CA PHE A 105 4.26 12.76 -5.26
C PHE A 105 4.33 11.24 -5.09
N TYR A 106 4.98 10.75 -4.02
CA TYR A 106 5.06 9.31 -3.71
C TYR A 106 3.68 8.71 -3.42
N VAL A 107 2.91 9.33 -2.52
CA VAL A 107 1.54 8.89 -2.19
C VAL A 107 0.63 8.95 -3.43
N GLY A 108 0.74 10.01 -4.22
CA GLY A 108 0.00 10.14 -5.47
C GLY A 108 0.34 9.05 -6.49
N ALA A 109 1.60 8.62 -6.57
CA ALA A 109 2.02 7.52 -7.44
C ALA A 109 1.38 6.18 -7.02
N ILE A 110 1.40 5.88 -5.71
CA ILE A 110 0.72 4.71 -5.16
C ILE A 110 -0.80 4.78 -5.42
N GLY A 111 -1.40 5.93 -5.20
CA GLY A 111 -2.83 6.16 -5.44
C GLY A 111 -3.24 5.95 -6.89
N ARG A 112 -2.41 6.38 -7.86
CA ARG A 112 -2.66 6.13 -9.29
C ARG A 112 -2.61 4.65 -9.63
N ALA A 113 -1.71 3.88 -9.02
CA ALA A 113 -1.63 2.43 -9.22
C ALA A 113 -2.88 1.72 -8.68
N ALA A 114 -3.32 2.06 -7.46
CA ALA A 114 -4.56 1.53 -6.88
C ALA A 114 -5.81 1.93 -7.71
N SER A 115 -5.89 3.19 -8.15
CA SER A 115 -6.97 3.68 -8.99
C SER A 115 -7.07 2.91 -10.32
N LYS A 116 -5.93 2.48 -10.88
CA LYS A 116 -5.92 1.64 -12.08
C LYS A 116 -6.65 0.32 -11.87
N GLN A 117 -6.36 -0.39 -10.77
CA GLN A 117 -7.03 -1.65 -10.44
C GLN A 117 -8.54 -1.47 -10.24
N VAL A 118 -8.96 -0.40 -9.55
CA VAL A 118 -10.38 -0.11 -9.37
C VAL A 118 -11.07 0.16 -10.70
N ARG A 119 -10.45 0.93 -11.60
CA ARG A 119 -11.00 1.19 -12.93
C ARG A 119 -11.07 -0.08 -13.79
N GLU A 120 -10.08 -0.96 -13.71
CA GLU A 120 -10.11 -2.26 -14.40
C GLU A 120 -11.30 -3.09 -13.92
N LEU A 121 -11.54 -3.13 -12.60
CA LEU A 121 -12.70 -3.81 -12.04
C LEU A 121 -14.03 -3.19 -12.50
N LEU A 122 -14.13 -1.86 -12.52
CA LEU A 122 -15.33 -1.15 -13.00
C LEU A 122 -15.56 -1.29 -14.52
N ALA A 123 -14.50 -1.58 -15.28
CA ALA A 123 -14.57 -1.79 -16.73
C ALA A 123 -14.94 -3.22 -17.10
N LEU A 124 -15.03 -4.15 -16.15
CA LEU A 124 -15.53 -5.50 -16.41
C LEU A 124 -17.00 -5.41 -16.83
N ASP A 125 -17.31 -6.03 -17.97
CA ASP A 125 -18.70 -6.29 -18.34
C ASP A 125 -19.29 -7.24 -17.31
N PRO A 126 -20.38 -6.89 -16.60
CA PRO A 126 -20.96 -7.73 -15.55
C PRO A 126 -21.43 -9.11 -16.04
N GLY A 127 -21.36 -9.42 -17.34
CA GLY A 127 -21.54 -10.77 -17.84
C GLY A 127 -22.98 -11.25 -17.59
N ARG A 128 -23.85 -10.96 -18.56
CA ARG A 128 -25.32 -11.16 -18.51
C ARG A 128 -26.01 -10.09 -17.67
N GLN A 129 -26.46 -9.04 -18.34
CA GLN A 129 -27.51 -8.17 -17.80
C GLN A 129 -28.76 -9.03 -17.55
N PRO A 130 -29.43 -8.89 -16.39
CA PRO A 130 -30.72 -9.51 -16.18
C PRO A 130 -31.64 -9.05 -17.32
N GLY A 131 -32.29 -10.00 -18.00
CA GLY A 131 -33.36 -9.65 -18.92
C GLY A 131 -34.45 -8.85 -18.19
N PRO A 132 -35.34 -8.15 -18.93
CA PRO A 132 -36.46 -7.46 -18.30
C PRO A 132 -37.19 -8.43 -17.35
N PRO A 133 -37.55 -7.98 -16.14
CA PRO A 133 -38.19 -8.85 -15.17
C PRO A 133 -39.42 -9.48 -15.80
N VAL A 134 -39.41 -10.80 -15.91
CA VAL A 134 -40.56 -11.58 -16.36
C VAL A 134 -41.36 -11.91 -15.12
N ASP A 135 -42.61 -11.46 -15.05
CA ASP A 135 -43.55 -11.90 -14.02
C ASP A 135 -43.78 -13.40 -14.20
N ALA A 136 -42.99 -14.20 -13.46
CA ALA A 136 -43.23 -15.62 -13.27
C ALA A 136 -44.43 -15.77 -12.34
N GLY A 137 -45.64 -15.53 -12.88
CA GLY A 137 -46.87 -15.83 -12.15
C GLY A 137 -46.83 -17.24 -11.60
N ALA A 138 -47.47 -17.47 -10.45
CA ALA A 138 -47.55 -18.76 -9.78
C ALA A 138 -48.34 -19.78 -10.62
N SER A 139 -47.74 -20.27 -11.69
CA SER A 139 -48.16 -21.43 -12.46
C SER A 139 -47.32 -22.61 -12.00
N ALA A 140 -47.94 -23.80 -11.95
CA ALA A 140 -47.22 -25.06 -11.78
C ALA A 140 -46.33 -25.32 -13.02
N GLY A 141 -45.23 -24.59 -13.13
CA GLY A 141 -44.27 -24.71 -14.21
C GLY A 141 -43.41 -25.95 -14.03
N SER A 142 -43.25 -26.74 -15.11
CA SER A 142 -42.23 -27.76 -15.18
C SER A 142 -40.91 -27.14 -15.64
N VAL A 143 -39.82 -27.47 -14.93
CA VAL A 143 -38.46 -27.12 -15.36
C VAL A 143 -37.88 -28.32 -16.09
N GLU A 144 -37.49 -28.13 -17.34
CA GLU A 144 -36.84 -29.16 -18.15
C GLU A 144 -35.44 -28.69 -18.54
N VAL A 145 -34.43 -29.49 -18.22
CA VAL A 145 -33.03 -29.24 -18.59
C VAL A 145 -32.73 -30.16 -19.77
N ARG A 146 -32.54 -29.57 -20.96
CA ARG A 146 -32.24 -30.33 -22.18
C ARG A 146 -30.81 -30.08 -22.63
N ASP A 147 -30.07 -31.16 -22.81
CA ASP A 147 -28.75 -31.20 -23.47
C ASP A 147 -27.75 -30.15 -22.96
N VAL A 148 -27.74 -29.90 -21.65
CA VAL A 148 -26.81 -28.95 -21.06
C VAL A 148 -25.51 -29.64 -20.71
N THR A 149 -24.40 -29.13 -21.25
CA THR A 149 -23.04 -29.51 -20.87
C THR A 149 -22.37 -28.26 -20.30
N PHE A 150 -21.74 -28.40 -19.13
CA PHE A 150 -21.06 -27.32 -18.40
C PHE A 150 -19.55 -27.57 -18.37
#